data_AF-A0A355B8P3-F1
#
_entry.id   AF-A0A355B8P3-F1
#
_cell.length_a   1.000
_cell.length_b   1.000
_cell.length_c   1.000
_cell.angle_alpha   90.00
_cell.angle_beta   90.00
_cell.angle_gamma   90.00
#
_symmetry.space_group_name_H-M   'P 1'
#
loop_
_entity.id
_entity.type
_entity.pdbx_description
1 polymer ?
#
loop_
_entity_poly.entity_id
_entity_poly.type
_entity_poly.pdbx_seq_one_letter_code
_entity_poly.pdbx_strand_id
1 'polypeptide(L)'
;RQEASRLGGIGSCGRELCCSTWLTDFRSVNTSAARYQQLSLNPQKLAGQCGKLKCCLNYELDTYLDALKHIPDMETKLYTEKGDAFCQKIDIFKELMWFSYANNPAHWHVLAVSQVKEIIEINKNKERATSLEDYVIEVVPQVEKTYQNVVGQDSLTRFDQPKVKHKSNNKSNKNKKNFKKKPNESNGK
;
A
#
# COMPACT_ATOMS: atom_id res chain seq x y z
N ARG A 1 -5.02 10.73 25.96
CA ARG A 1 -5.37 11.53 24.74
C ARG A 1 -4.92 12.98 24.89
N GLN A 2 -5.28 13.68 25.97
CA GLN A 2 -4.79 15.03 26.25
C GLN A 2 -3.26 15.11 26.29
N GLU A 3 -2.58 14.13 26.89
CA GLU A 3 -1.10 14.06 26.87
C GLU A 3 -0.52 13.96 25.45
N ALA A 4 -1.10 13.11 24.60
CA ALA A 4 -0.70 12.97 23.20
C ALA A 4 -1.03 14.22 22.37
N SER A 5 -2.09 14.95 22.71
CA SER A 5 -2.40 16.26 22.12
C SER A 5 -1.34 17.30 22.50
N ARG A 6 -0.89 17.31 23.77
CA ARG A 6 0.13 18.24 24.26
C ARG A 6 1.53 17.96 23.72
N LEU A 7 1.92 16.69 23.64
CA LEU A 7 3.25 16.28 23.16
C LEU A 7 3.31 16.23 21.62
N GLY A 8 2.19 15.97 20.95
CA GLY A 8 2.16 15.70 19.53
C GLY A 8 2.76 14.33 19.17
N GLY A 9 2.99 14.11 17.87
CA GLY A 9 3.59 12.88 17.34
C GLY A 9 3.09 12.55 15.94
N ILE A 10 3.47 11.38 15.44
CA ILE A 10 3.03 10.85 14.15
C ILE A 10 2.03 9.70 14.38
N GLY A 11 0.88 9.79 13.71
CA GLY A 11 -0.15 8.76 13.72
C GLY A 11 0.19 7.59 12.79
N SER A 12 -0.59 6.50 12.88
CA SER A 12 -0.40 5.33 12.00
C SER A 12 -0.64 5.63 10.51
N CYS A 13 -1.25 6.77 10.20
CA CYS A 13 -1.42 7.26 8.82
C CYS A 13 -0.20 8.02 8.29
N GLY A 14 0.88 8.14 9.06
CA GLY A 14 2.10 8.87 8.68
C GLY A 14 2.01 10.39 8.78
N ARG A 15 0.86 10.93 9.21
CA ARG A 15 0.65 12.36 9.46
C ARG A 15 0.78 12.70 10.95
N GLU A 16 0.92 13.98 11.26
CA GLU A 16 0.84 14.47 12.64
C GLU A 16 -0.48 14.06 13.31
N LEU A 17 -0.48 13.90 14.63
CA LEU A 17 -1.68 13.51 15.36
C LEU A 17 -2.79 14.56 15.17
N CYS A 18 -3.98 14.12 14.74
CA CYS A 18 -5.13 15.00 14.58
C CYS A 18 -5.46 15.75 15.88
N CYS A 19 -5.21 15.12 17.04
CA CYS A 19 -5.45 15.69 18.35
C CYS A 19 -4.47 16.81 18.76
N SER A 20 -3.31 16.91 18.13
CA SER A 20 -2.33 17.99 18.38
C SER A 20 -2.37 19.10 17.33
N THR A 21 -3.20 18.94 16.29
CA THR A 21 -3.22 19.84 15.13
C THR A 21 -4.52 20.63 15.06
N TRP A 22 -5.63 19.98 14.68
CA TRP A 22 -6.88 20.67 14.35
C TRP A 22 -8.12 20.11 15.06
N LEU A 23 -8.09 18.83 15.48
CA LEU A 23 -9.22 18.20 16.15
C LEU A 23 -9.06 18.35 17.67
N THR A 24 -9.84 19.19 18.32
CA THR A 24 -9.71 19.49 19.77
C THR A 24 -10.87 18.95 20.63
N ASP A 25 -12.06 18.77 20.04
CA ASP A 25 -13.21 18.16 20.71
C ASP A 25 -13.25 16.64 20.44
N PHE A 26 -12.97 15.85 21.48
CA PHE A 26 -12.97 14.39 21.37
C PHE A 26 -14.15 13.79 22.12
N ARG A 27 -15.15 13.36 21.37
CA ARG A 27 -16.18 12.46 21.88
C ARG A 27 -15.61 11.07 22.19
N SER A 28 -16.29 10.34 23.07
CA SER A 28 -16.00 8.92 23.24
C SER A 28 -16.24 8.18 21.92
N VAL A 29 -15.28 7.33 21.54
CA VAL A 29 -15.34 6.53 20.31
C VAL A 29 -15.71 5.12 20.72
N ASN A 30 -16.63 4.51 19.98
CA ASN A 30 -17.02 3.12 20.16
C ASN A 30 -16.51 2.26 18.99
N THR A 31 -16.39 0.95 19.18
CA THR A 31 -16.01 -0.01 18.14
C THR A 31 -17.08 -0.15 17.03
N SER A 32 -18.29 0.36 17.25
CA SER A 32 -19.34 0.43 16.23
C SER A 32 -18.93 1.23 15.00
N ALA A 33 -18.24 2.37 15.18
CA ALA A 33 -17.77 3.20 14.07
C ALA A 33 -16.81 2.43 13.14
N ALA A 34 -15.90 1.64 13.73
CA ALA A 34 -14.99 0.78 12.97
C ALA A 34 -15.73 -0.31 12.20
N ARG A 35 -16.85 -0.82 12.75
CA ARG A 35 -17.67 -1.85 12.08
C ARG A 35 -18.39 -1.28 10.86
N TYR A 36 -18.95 -0.07 10.94
CA TYR A 36 -19.54 0.62 9.78
C TYR A 36 -18.49 0.87 8.69
N GLN A 37 -17.30 1.32 9.07
CA GLN A 37 -16.16 1.54 8.16
C GLN A 37 -15.52 0.27 7.62
N GLN A 38 -16.09 -0.90 7.93
CA GLN A 38 -15.58 -2.23 7.51
C GLN A 38 -14.10 -2.45 7.87
N LEU A 39 -13.63 -1.78 8.93
CA LEU A 39 -12.27 -1.94 9.45
C LEU A 39 -12.20 -3.17 10.35
N SER A 40 -11.03 -3.82 10.37
CA SER A 40 -10.79 -4.95 11.26
C SER A 40 -10.99 -4.54 12.73
N LEU A 41 -11.76 -5.32 13.50
CA LEU A 41 -12.05 -5.08 14.91
C LEU A 41 -10.87 -5.35 15.88
N ASN A 42 -9.65 -5.46 15.36
CA ASN A 42 -8.45 -5.68 16.17
C ASN A 42 -8.08 -4.39 16.93
N PRO A 43 -8.08 -4.41 18.29
CA PRO A 43 -7.79 -3.23 19.10
C PRO A 43 -6.41 -2.62 18.83
N GLN A 44 -5.40 -3.42 18.46
CA GLN A 44 -4.06 -2.92 18.16
C GLN A 44 -4.03 -2.04 16.90
N LYS A 45 -4.87 -2.34 15.90
CA LYS A 45 -4.98 -1.54 14.67
C LYS A 45 -5.87 -0.30 14.85
N LEU A 46 -6.84 -0.37 15.77
CA LEU A 46 -7.80 0.71 16.05
C LEU A 46 -7.33 1.68 17.15
N ALA A 47 -6.38 1.27 17.99
CA ALA A 47 -5.78 2.14 19.00
C ALA A 47 -4.93 3.23 18.34
N GLY A 48 -5.02 4.45 18.87
CA GLY A 48 -4.10 5.54 18.57
C GLY A 48 -2.92 5.54 19.54
N GLN A 49 -1.96 6.43 19.32
CA GLN A 49 -0.74 6.55 20.13
C GLN A 49 -1.01 6.84 21.61
N CYS A 50 -2.20 7.35 21.94
CA CYS A 50 -2.62 7.58 23.30
C CYS A 50 -3.24 6.36 24.01
N GLY A 51 -3.15 5.16 23.42
CA GLY A 51 -3.67 3.89 23.97
C GLY A 51 -5.20 3.73 23.91
N LYS A 52 -5.93 4.75 23.43
CA LYS A 52 -7.39 4.72 23.25
C LYS A 52 -7.73 4.58 21.77
N LEU A 53 -8.97 4.19 21.44
CA LEU A 53 -9.47 4.16 20.05
C LEU A 53 -9.19 5.48 19.32
N LYS A 54 -8.86 5.42 18.04
CA LYS A 54 -8.61 6.60 17.19
C LYS A 54 -9.84 7.52 17.16
N CYS A 55 -9.63 8.79 17.51
CA CYS A 55 -10.66 9.85 17.39
C CYS A 55 -11.08 10.11 15.94
N CYS A 56 -10.20 9.80 14.97
CA CYS A 56 -10.48 9.96 13.55
C CYS A 56 -11.63 9.05 13.09
N LEU A 57 -11.86 7.93 13.78
CA LEU A 57 -12.95 7.00 13.43
C LEU A 57 -14.32 7.68 13.48
N ASN A 58 -14.59 8.54 14.47
CA ASN A 58 -15.85 9.29 14.50
C ASN A 58 -15.85 10.44 13.48
N TYR A 59 -14.71 11.11 13.30
CA TYR A 59 -14.60 12.23 12.37
C TYR A 59 -14.85 11.81 10.92
N GLU A 60 -14.34 10.67 10.50
CA GLU A 60 -14.47 10.15 9.12
C GLU A 60 -15.79 9.40 8.89
N LEU A 61 -16.54 9.09 9.96
CA LEU A 61 -17.72 8.22 9.89
C LEU A 61 -18.82 8.82 9.02
N ASP A 62 -19.12 10.11 9.18
CA ASP A 62 -20.21 10.75 8.44
C ASP A 62 -19.93 10.77 6.94
N THR A 63 -18.70 11.19 6.56
CA THR A 63 -18.23 11.15 5.17
C THR A 63 -18.30 9.75 4.58
N TYR A 64 -17.93 8.74 5.37
CA TYR A 64 -17.99 7.34 4.95
C TYR A 64 -19.44 6.86 4.72
N LEU A 65 -20.37 7.22 5.61
CA LEU A 65 -21.78 6.87 5.47
C LEU A 65 -22.41 7.55 4.25
N ASP A 66 -22.03 8.79 3.96
CA ASP A 66 -22.48 9.50 2.77
C ASP A 66 -21.94 8.86 1.48
N ALA A 67 -20.67 8.46 1.46
CA ALA A 67 -20.10 7.74 0.34
C ALA A 67 -20.81 6.40 0.09
N LEU A 68 -21.16 5.66 1.15
CA LEU A 68 -21.91 4.41 1.04
C LEU A 68 -23.29 4.57 0.38
N LYS A 69 -24.00 5.68 0.60
CA LYS A 69 -25.34 5.88 0.00
C LYS A 69 -25.30 5.89 -1.53
N HIS A 70 -24.18 6.30 -2.11
CA HIS A 70 -24.03 6.38 -3.56
C HIS A 70 -23.57 5.08 -4.20
N ILE A 71 -23.12 4.09 -3.43
CA ILE A 71 -22.54 2.87 -3.95
C ILE A 71 -23.58 1.73 -3.87
N PRO A 72 -23.78 0.95 -4.96
CA PRO A 72 -24.64 -0.23 -4.92
C PRO A 72 -24.15 -1.28 -3.91
N ASP A 73 -25.09 -2.05 -3.35
CA ASP A 73 -24.76 -3.10 -2.38
C ASP A 73 -23.87 -4.20 -3.00
N MET A 74 -23.05 -4.84 -2.16
CA MET A 74 -22.19 -5.96 -2.59
C MET A 74 -22.96 -7.16 -3.14
N GLU A 75 -24.21 -7.36 -2.74
CA GLU A 75 -25.04 -8.47 -3.23
C GLU A 75 -25.66 -8.18 -4.62
N THR A 76 -25.42 -6.99 -5.17
CA THR A 76 -25.95 -6.62 -6.49
C THR A 76 -25.36 -7.49 -7.58
N LYS A 77 -26.24 -8.17 -8.33
CA LYS A 77 -25.87 -8.98 -9.50
C LYS A 77 -26.02 -8.16 -10.77
N LEU A 78 -25.05 -8.29 -11.67
CA LEU A 78 -25.12 -7.70 -13.00
C LEU A 78 -25.43 -8.79 -14.02
N TYR A 79 -26.51 -8.59 -14.77
CA TYR A 79 -26.90 -9.47 -15.86
C TYR A 79 -26.30 -8.95 -17.16
N THR A 80 -25.51 -9.77 -17.83
CA THR A 80 -24.92 -9.45 -19.13
C THR A 80 -25.22 -10.54 -20.15
N GLU A 81 -24.92 -10.28 -21.42
CA GLU A 81 -25.06 -11.29 -22.47
C GLU A 81 -24.12 -12.49 -22.24
N LYS A 82 -22.90 -12.24 -21.73
CA LYS A 82 -21.91 -13.28 -21.41
C LYS A 82 -22.28 -14.12 -20.18
N GLY A 83 -23.08 -13.56 -19.27
CA GLY A 83 -23.58 -14.26 -18.09
C GLY A 83 -23.76 -13.35 -16.87
N ASP A 84 -24.04 -13.99 -15.74
CA ASP A 84 -24.27 -13.30 -14.47
C ASP A 84 -22.94 -13.01 -13.78
N ALA A 85 -22.77 -11.76 -13.34
CA ALA A 85 -21.58 -11.32 -12.63
C ALA A 85 -21.90 -10.94 -11.18
N PHE A 86 -20.97 -11.29 -10.29
CA PHE A 86 -21.06 -11.08 -8.85
C PHE A 86 -19.97 -10.11 -8.39
N CYS A 87 -20.32 -9.19 -7.50
CA CYS A 87 -19.35 -8.28 -6.89
C CYS A 87 -18.50 -9.05 -5.86
N GLN A 88 -17.17 -8.99 -6.03
CA GLN A 88 -16.20 -9.60 -5.12
C GLN A 88 -15.62 -8.59 -4.13
N LYS A 89 -15.49 -7.33 -4.55
CA LYS A 89 -14.87 -6.28 -3.74
C LYS A 89 -15.42 -4.91 -4.13
N ILE A 90 -15.48 -4.01 -3.16
CA ILE A 90 -15.80 -2.59 -3.34
C ILE A 90 -14.65 -1.75 -2.76
N ASP A 91 -14.28 -0.67 -3.46
CA ASP A 91 -13.41 0.39 -2.98
C ASP A 91 -14.23 1.69 -2.96
N ILE A 92 -14.64 2.07 -1.76
CA ILE A 92 -15.55 3.19 -1.50
C ILE A 92 -14.90 4.53 -1.85
N PHE A 93 -13.59 4.65 -1.62
CA PHE A 93 -12.87 5.92 -1.83
C PHE A 93 -12.52 6.16 -3.29
N LYS A 94 -12.31 5.08 -4.06
CA LYS A 94 -12.04 5.18 -5.50
C LYS A 94 -13.30 5.05 -6.36
N GLU A 95 -14.44 4.75 -5.74
CA GLU A 95 -15.69 4.45 -6.43
C GLU A 95 -15.51 3.33 -7.49
N LEU A 96 -14.75 2.30 -7.12
CA LEU A 96 -14.46 1.14 -7.98
C LEU A 96 -15.04 -0.12 -7.37
N MET A 97 -15.57 -0.99 -8.23
CA MET A 97 -16.11 -2.29 -7.87
C MET A 97 -15.49 -3.38 -8.73
N TRP A 98 -15.17 -4.52 -8.13
CA TRP A 98 -14.61 -5.68 -8.82
C TRP A 98 -15.69 -6.73 -8.98
N PHE A 99 -15.95 -7.13 -10.21
CA PHE A 99 -16.92 -8.16 -10.57
C PHE A 99 -16.24 -9.36 -11.19
N SER A 100 -16.78 -10.56 -10.95
CA SER A 100 -16.39 -11.77 -11.68
C SER A 100 -17.62 -12.51 -12.17
N TYR A 101 -17.48 -13.15 -13.34
CA TYR A 101 -18.55 -13.97 -13.90
C TYR A 101 -18.65 -15.32 -13.17
N ALA A 102 -19.86 -15.88 -13.11
CA ALA A 102 -20.11 -17.23 -12.57
C ALA A 102 -19.21 -18.30 -13.22
N ASN A 103 -18.98 -18.17 -14.52
CA ASN A 103 -18.22 -19.13 -15.33
C ASN A 103 -16.69 -19.01 -15.14
N ASN A 104 -16.21 -17.85 -14.69
CA ASN A 104 -14.78 -17.59 -14.49
C ASN A 104 -14.55 -16.72 -13.25
N PRO A 105 -14.55 -17.32 -12.04
CA PRO A 105 -14.38 -16.58 -10.79
C PRO A 105 -12.96 -16.02 -10.58
N ALA A 106 -11.97 -16.53 -11.33
CA ALA A 106 -10.57 -16.10 -11.22
C ALA A 106 -10.30 -14.77 -11.93
N HIS A 107 -11.13 -14.40 -12.91
CA HIS A 107 -10.96 -13.18 -13.68
C HIS A 107 -11.83 -12.05 -13.11
N TRP A 108 -11.19 -10.96 -12.67
CA TRP A 108 -11.87 -9.81 -12.06
C TRP A 108 -11.91 -8.64 -13.03
N HIS A 109 -13.09 -8.10 -13.25
CA HIS A 109 -13.35 -6.90 -14.05
C HIS A 109 -13.56 -5.72 -13.11
N VAL A 110 -12.80 -4.64 -13.33
CA VAL A 110 -12.91 -3.42 -12.54
C VAL A 110 -13.86 -2.45 -13.23
N LEU A 111 -14.89 -2.00 -12.53
CA LEU A 111 -15.89 -1.07 -13.03
C LEU A 111 -16.01 0.13 -12.10
N ALA A 112 -16.27 1.31 -12.66
CA ALA A 112 -16.65 2.46 -11.86
C ALA A 112 -18.10 2.34 -11.38
N VAL A 113 -18.40 2.93 -10.22
CA VAL A 113 -19.76 2.93 -9.65
C VAL A 113 -20.80 3.54 -10.61
N SER A 114 -20.42 4.52 -11.43
CA SER A 114 -21.28 5.08 -12.48
C SER A 114 -21.71 4.02 -13.51
N GLN A 115 -20.74 3.29 -14.06
CA GLN A 115 -20.98 2.22 -15.06
C GLN A 115 -21.83 1.08 -14.45
N VAL A 116 -21.57 0.74 -13.19
CA VAL A 116 -22.37 -0.27 -12.49
C VAL A 116 -23.84 0.17 -12.38
N LYS A 117 -24.11 1.45 -12.07
CA LYS A 117 -25.47 1.99 -12.04
C LYS A 117 -26.15 1.94 -13.40
N GLU A 118 -25.43 2.30 -14.47
CA GLU A 118 -25.95 2.21 -15.84
C GLU A 118 -26.37 0.77 -16.18
N ILE A 119 -25.52 -0.22 -15.86
CA ILE A 119 -25.84 -1.64 -16.07
C ILE A 119 -27.05 -2.06 -15.22
N ILE A 120 -27.17 -1.59 -13.97
CA ILE A 120 -28.34 -1.86 -13.12
C ILE A 120 -29.62 -1.26 -13.74
N GLU A 121 -29.55 -0.07 -14.32
CA GLU A 121 -30.69 0.57 -14.99
C GLU A 121 -31.13 -0.19 -16.24
N ILE A 122 -30.18 -0.64 -17.05
CA ILE A 122 -30.44 -1.52 -18.20
C ILE A 122 -31.11 -2.83 -17.75
N ASN A 123 -30.59 -3.44 -16.67
CA ASN A 123 -31.17 -4.67 -16.11
C ASN A 123 -32.59 -4.47 -15.56
N LYS A 124 -32.90 -3.29 -15.00
CA LYS A 124 -34.27 -2.94 -14.59
C LYS A 124 -35.25 -2.90 -15.77
N ASN A 125 -34.77 -2.49 -16.95
CA ASN A 125 -35.55 -2.50 -18.19
C ASN A 125 -35.68 -3.90 -18.81
N LYS A 126 -35.16 -4.96 -18.13
CA LYS A 126 -35.10 -6.36 -18.60
C LYS A 126 -34.21 -6.57 -19.82
N GLU A 127 -33.36 -5.60 -20.13
CA GLU A 127 -32.32 -5.72 -21.14
C GLU A 127 -31.03 -6.25 -20.48
N ARG A 128 -30.22 -6.97 -21.25
CA ARG A 128 -28.91 -7.45 -20.78
C ARG A 128 -27.83 -6.51 -21.29
N ALA A 129 -26.93 -6.07 -20.42
CA ALA A 129 -25.78 -5.31 -20.86
C ALA A 129 -24.82 -6.18 -21.69
N THR A 130 -24.10 -5.59 -22.63
CA THR A 130 -23.26 -6.30 -23.61
C THR A 130 -22.19 -7.16 -22.94
N SER A 131 -21.11 -6.56 -22.46
CA SER A 131 -20.06 -7.27 -21.74
C SER A 131 -19.34 -6.36 -20.76
N LEU A 132 -18.94 -6.90 -19.60
CA LEU A 132 -18.23 -6.11 -18.59
C LEU A 132 -16.88 -5.59 -19.10
N GLU A 133 -16.25 -6.31 -20.03
CA GLU A 133 -14.96 -5.96 -20.63
C GLU A 133 -14.98 -4.61 -21.34
N ASP A 134 -16.10 -4.24 -21.98
CA ASP A 134 -16.23 -2.98 -22.70
C ASP A 134 -16.24 -1.76 -21.75
N TYR A 135 -16.54 -1.99 -20.47
CA TYR A 135 -16.60 -0.97 -19.43
C TYR A 135 -15.35 -0.98 -18.54
N VAL A 136 -14.44 -1.95 -18.69
CA VAL A 136 -13.26 -2.02 -17.83
C VAL A 136 -12.38 -0.79 -18.09
N ILE A 137 -12.19 -0.01 -17.04
CA ILE A 137 -11.16 1.03 -17.04
C ILE A 137 -9.83 0.28 -17.12
N GLU A 138 -9.14 0.36 -18.27
CA GLU A 138 -7.73 -0.01 -18.33
C GLU A 138 -7.00 0.86 -17.31
N VAL A 139 -6.65 0.27 -16.17
CA VAL A 139 -5.77 0.92 -15.20
C VAL A 139 -4.40 0.96 -15.86
N VAL A 140 -4.14 1.95 -16.70
CA VAL A 140 -2.81 2.22 -17.22
C VAL A 140 -1.93 2.43 -15.99
N PRO A 141 -0.93 1.57 -15.74
CA PRO A 141 -0.03 1.76 -14.62
C PRO A 141 0.65 3.11 -14.84
N GLN A 142 0.36 4.09 -13.99
CA GLN A 142 1.08 5.36 -14.06
C GLN A 142 2.55 5.05 -13.77
N VAL A 143 3.36 5.22 -14.82
CA VAL A 143 4.81 5.07 -14.82
C VAL A 143 5.37 5.69 -13.55
N GLU A 144 6.12 4.89 -12.80
CA GLU A 144 6.77 5.32 -11.56
C GLU A 144 7.53 6.62 -11.82
N LYS A 145 7.07 7.72 -11.21
CA LYS A 145 7.82 8.97 -11.22
C LYS A 145 9.14 8.68 -10.51
N THR A 146 10.22 8.62 -11.28
CA THR A 146 11.57 8.52 -10.75
C THR A 146 11.82 9.78 -9.92
N TYR A 147 11.72 9.67 -8.60
CA TYR A 147 11.99 10.79 -7.71
C TYR A 147 13.48 11.14 -7.84
N GLN A 148 13.76 12.28 -8.47
CA GLN A 148 15.12 12.81 -8.59
C GLN A 148 15.49 13.45 -7.25
N ASN A 149 16.03 12.65 -6.32
CA ASN A 149 16.55 13.14 -5.05
C ASN A 149 17.89 13.87 -5.27
N VAL A 150 18.08 14.98 -4.54
CA VAL A 150 19.27 15.86 -4.56
C VAL A 150 20.50 15.22 -3.89
N VAL A 151 20.41 13.95 -3.47
CA VAL A 151 21.54 13.20 -2.94
C VAL A 151 21.77 12.02 -3.86
N GLY A 152 22.94 12.04 -4.51
CA GLY A 152 23.27 11.30 -5.73
C GLY A 152 22.91 9.83 -5.73
N GLN A 153 22.68 9.33 -6.94
CA GLN A 153 22.52 7.93 -7.29
C GLN A 153 23.66 7.10 -6.71
N ASP A 154 23.45 6.53 -5.53
CA ASP A 154 24.23 5.41 -5.08
C ASP A 154 23.26 4.23 -5.05
N SER A 155 23.46 3.30 -5.97
CA SER A 155 22.65 2.07 -6.07
C SER A 155 22.65 1.37 -4.72
N LEU A 156 21.47 0.96 -4.25
CA LEU A 156 21.27 0.15 -3.03
C LEU A 156 22.14 -1.13 -2.99
N THR A 157 22.68 -1.55 -4.13
CA THR A 157 23.59 -2.69 -4.29
C THR A 157 25.09 -2.34 -4.24
N ARG A 158 25.48 -1.10 -3.89
CA ARG A 158 26.90 -0.71 -3.69
C ARG A 158 27.61 -1.63 -2.70
N PHE A 159 26.90 -2.13 -1.69
CA PHE A 159 27.45 -3.00 -0.66
C PHE A 159 27.50 -4.49 -1.04
N ASP A 160 26.82 -4.90 -2.11
CA ASP A 160 26.74 -6.30 -2.57
C ASP A 160 27.76 -6.64 -3.67
N GLN A 161 28.49 -5.66 -4.20
CA GLN A 161 29.50 -5.94 -5.23
C GLN A 161 30.69 -6.71 -4.64
N PRO A 162 31.02 -7.91 -5.15
CA PRO A 162 32.18 -8.65 -4.70
C PRO A 162 33.46 -7.90 -5.08
N LYS A 163 34.35 -7.69 -4.10
CA LYS A 163 35.65 -7.02 -4.30
C LYS A 163 36.44 -7.69 -5.42
N VAL A 164 36.60 -7.01 -6.56
CA VAL A 164 37.46 -7.46 -7.66
C VAL A 164 38.91 -7.42 -7.15
N LYS A 165 39.53 -8.59 -6.99
CA LYS A 165 40.97 -8.70 -6.69
C LYS A 165 41.74 -8.24 -7.92
N HIS A 166 42.28 -7.03 -7.91
CA HIS A 166 43.27 -6.61 -8.89
C HIS A 166 44.52 -7.50 -8.76
N LYS A 167 44.74 -8.37 -9.75
CA LYS A 167 46.04 -9.02 -9.95
C LYS A 167 47.06 -7.94 -10.30
N SER A 168 47.95 -7.64 -9.35
CA SER A 168 49.17 -6.87 -9.62
C SER A 168 50.04 -7.65 -10.61
N ASN A 169 50.13 -7.14 -11.84
CA ASN A 169 51.14 -7.54 -12.81
C ASN A 169 52.47 -6.89 -12.40
N ASN A 170 53.19 -7.53 -11.48
CA ASN A 170 54.57 -7.15 -11.21
C ASN A 170 55.47 -7.69 -12.31
N LYS A 171 55.69 -6.84 -13.33
CA LYS A 171 56.77 -7.01 -14.30
C LYS A 171 58.10 -7.02 -13.55
N SER A 172 58.77 -8.15 -13.66
CA SER A 172 60.19 -8.36 -13.38
C SER A 172 61.04 -7.15 -13.78
N ASN A 173 61.78 -6.59 -12.84
CA ASN A 173 63.04 -5.92 -13.15
C ASN A 173 64.15 -6.44 -12.24
N LYS A 174 65.06 -7.20 -12.86
CA LYS A 174 66.35 -7.62 -12.31
C LYS A 174 67.16 -6.37 -11.95
N ASN A 175 67.72 -6.33 -10.75
CA ASN A 175 69.16 -6.09 -10.64
C ASN A 175 69.77 -6.58 -9.32
N LYS A 176 70.95 -7.17 -9.50
CA LYS A 176 71.78 -7.92 -8.55
C LYS A 176 72.46 -7.01 -7.52
N LYS A 177 72.65 -7.51 -6.30
CA LYS A 177 73.95 -7.86 -5.64
C LYS A 177 73.72 -7.99 -4.12
N ASN A 178 73.73 -9.21 -3.59
CA ASN A 178 74.83 -9.82 -2.82
C ASN A 178 75.26 -9.03 -1.57
N PHE A 179 75.04 -9.59 -0.36
CA PHE A 179 76.11 -10.01 0.55
C PHE A 179 75.57 -10.97 1.64
N LYS A 180 76.35 -12.03 1.89
CA LYS A 180 76.11 -13.15 2.82
C LYS A 180 76.28 -12.75 4.30
N LYS A 181 75.50 -13.35 5.21
CA LYS A 181 75.95 -14.35 6.21
C LYS A 181 74.88 -14.61 7.30
N LYS A 182 74.56 -15.90 7.53
CA LYS A 182 74.07 -16.52 8.78
C LYS A 182 75.30 -16.85 9.68
N PRO A 183 75.21 -17.38 10.94
CA PRO A 183 74.07 -18.04 11.61
C PRO A 183 73.90 -17.78 13.15
N ASN A 184 72.95 -18.52 13.76
CA ASN A 184 72.78 -18.91 15.18
C ASN A 184 72.33 -17.80 16.17
N GLU A 185 71.53 -18.04 17.22
CA GLU A 185 71.28 -19.25 18.01
C GLU A 185 69.98 -19.12 18.84
N SER A 186 69.63 -20.23 19.47
CA SER A 186 68.47 -20.61 20.29
C SER A 186 68.34 -19.97 21.70
N ASN A 187 67.19 -20.28 22.33
CA ASN A 187 66.78 -20.13 23.74
C ASN A 187 66.22 -18.74 24.12
N GLY A 188 65.09 -18.60 24.79
CA GLY A 188 64.39 -19.53 25.70
C GLY A 188 64.27 -18.85 27.06
N LYS A 189 63.06 -18.35 27.38
CA LYS A 189 62.45 -18.27 28.71
C LYS A 189 61.02 -17.76 28.57
#